data_AF-A0ABD0B9S0-F1
#
_entry.id   AF-A0ABD0B9S0-F1
#
_cell.length_a   1.000
_cell.length_b   1.000
_cell.length_c   1.000
_cell.angle_alpha   90.00
_cell.angle_beta   90.00
_cell.angle_gamma   90.00
#
_symmetry.space_group_name_H-M   'P 1'
#
loop_
_entity.id
_entity.type
_entity.pdbx_description
1 polymer ?
#
loop_
_entity_poly.entity_id
_entity_poly.type
_entity_poly.pdbx_seq_one_letter_code
_entity_poly.pdbx_strand_id
1 'polypeptide(L)' 'MDNFLRPFLIKRGADLPLILILVGVIGGLLAMGIIGLFIGPVVLAVGYTLLDAWIKEDDQPTAAAVEAPKAE' A
#
# COMPACT_ATOMS: atom_id res chain seq x y z
N MET A 1 -21.26 -5.23 -14.65
CA MET A 1 -20.09 -6.15 -14.56
C MET A 1 -19.06 -5.60 -13.57
N ASP A 2 -19.50 -4.76 -12.64
CA ASP A 2 -18.67 -3.80 -11.90
C ASP A 2 -18.26 -4.32 -10.52
N ASN A 3 -18.78 -5.52 -10.19
CA ASN A 3 -18.53 -6.23 -8.94
C ASN A 3 -17.24 -7.06 -8.95
N PHE A 4 -16.56 -7.16 -10.09
CA PHE A 4 -15.27 -7.86 -10.23
C PHE A 4 -14.06 -6.91 -10.29
N LEU A 5 -14.25 -5.70 -10.83
CA LEU A 5 -13.16 -4.73 -10.97
C LEU A 5 -12.76 -4.11 -9.62
N ARG A 6 -13.74 -3.79 -8.76
CA ARG A 6 -13.47 -3.28 -7.40
C ARG A 6 -12.59 -4.20 -6.55
N PRO A 7 -12.86 -5.50 -6.40
CA PRO A 7 -12.02 -6.37 -5.59
C PRO A 7 -10.62 -6.57 -6.18
N PHE A 8 -10.44 -6.49 -7.51
CA PHE A 8 -9.11 -6.56 -8.12
C PHE A 8 -8.26 -5.31 -7.82
N LEU A 9 -8.87 -4.13 -7.85
CA LEU A 9 -8.21 -2.86 -7.52
C LEU A 9 -7.90 -2.72 -6.02
N ILE A 10 -8.70 -3.33 -5.14
CA ILE A 10 -8.48 -3.35 -3.67
C ILE A 10 -7.52 -4.47 -3.26
N LYS A 11 -7.46 -5.60 -4.00
CA LYS A 11 -6.55 -6.72 -3.69
C LYS A 11 -5.07 -6.38 -3.77
N ARG A 12 -4.71 -5.23 -4.34
CA ARG A 12 -3.34 -4.73 -4.38
C ARG A 12 -3.01 -3.84 -3.17
N GLY A 13 -3.75 -3.99 -2.07
CA GLY A 13 -3.37 -3.43 -0.77
C GLY A 13 -2.08 -4.10 -0.29
N ALA A 14 -0.95 -3.52 -0.69
CA ALA A 14 0.43 -3.85 -0.32
C ALA A 14 0.65 -5.34 0.02
N ASP A 15 1.03 -6.14 -0.98
CA ASP A 15 1.68 -7.44 -0.75
C ASP A 15 3.01 -7.18 -0.01
N LEU A 16 2.92 -6.94 1.30
CA LEU A 16 4.05 -6.67 2.17
C LEU A 16 4.87 -7.95 2.23
N PRO A 17 6.05 -7.99 1.58
CA PRO A 17 6.81 -9.22 1.49
C PRO A 17 7.27 -9.60 2.91
N LEU A 18 7.27 -10.90 3.21
CA LEU A 18 7.73 -11.43 4.50
C LEU A 18 9.12 -10.89 4.87
N ILE A 19 9.98 -10.64 3.87
CA ILE A 19 11.31 -10.07 4.05
C ILE A 19 11.26 -8.70 4.74
N LEU A 20 10.26 -7.87 4.43
CA LEU A 20 10.10 -6.52 4.98
C LEU A 20 9.74 -6.58 6.46
N ILE A 21 8.90 -7.57 6.82
CA ILE A 21 8.56 -7.87 8.21
C ILE A 21 9.81 -8.35 8.96
N LEU A 22 10.58 -9.29 8.40
CA LEU A 22 11.82 -9.79 9.02
C LEU A 22 12.85 -8.69 9.22
N VAL A 23 13.05 -7.82 8.23
CA VAL A 23 13.94 -6.66 8.34
C VAL A 23 13.43 -5.71 9.42
N GLY A 24 12.13 -5.47 9.50
CA GLY A 24 11.53 -4.64 10.55
C GLY A 24 11.73 -5.23 11.95
N VAL A 25 11.53 -6.54 12.12
CA VAL A 25 11.73 -7.23 13.38
C VAL A 25 13.20 -7.17 13.81
N ILE A 26 14.13 -7.54 12.92
CA ILE A 26 15.56 -7.58 13.22
C ILE A 26 16.10 -6.17 13.47
N GLY A 27 15.78 -5.21 12.60
CA GLY A 27 16.20 -3.82 12.74
C GLY A 27 15.61 -3.17 13.99
N GLY A 28 14.33 -3.43 14.28
CA GLY A 28 13.66 -2.96 15.49
C GLY A 28 14.28 -3.54 16.75
N LEU A 29 14.58 -4.84 16.76
CA LEU A 29 15.25 -5.51 17.88
C LEU A 29 16.62 -4.90 18.17
N LEU A 30 17.40 -4.59 17.12
CA LEU A 30 18.73 -3.98 17.27
C LEU A 30 18.66 -2.51 17.73
N ALA A 31 17.65 -1.75 17.27
CA ALA A 31 17.54 -0.31 17.58
C ALA A 31 16.87 -0.02 18.93
N MET A 32 15.84 -0.79 19.31
CA MET A 32 14.98 -0.52 20.47
C MET A 32 14.75 -1.74 21.37
N GLY A 33 15.44 -2.85 21.14
CA GLY A 33 15.24 -4.09 21.91
C GLY A 33 13.87 -4.71 21.66
N ILE A 34 13.28 -5.34 22.70
CA ILE A 34 12.02 -6.10 22.58
C ILE A 34 10.86 -5.25 22.05
N ILE A 35 10.81 -3.96 22.40
CA ILE A 35 9.77 -3.04 21.94
C ILE A 35 9.81 -2.90 20.41
N GLY A 36 11.01 -2.92 19.84
CA GLY A 36 11.22 -2.84 18.41
C GLY A 36 10.70 -4.04 17.62
N LEU A 37 10.43 -5.18 18.27
CA LEU A 37 9.81 -6.35 17.63
C LEU A 37 8.41 -6.04 17.07
N PHE A 38 7.71 -5.09 17.69
CA PHE A 38 6.39 -4.62 17.26
C PHE A 38 6.48 -3.32 16.45
N ILE A 39 7.28 -2.36 16.93
CA ILE A 39 7.37 -1.04 16.29
C ILE A 39 8.07 -1.13 14.93
N GLY A 40 9.15 -1.92 14.80
CA GLY A 40 9.93 -2.01 13.58
C GLY A 40 9.12 -2.44 12.36
N PRO A 41 8.39 -3.58 12.41
CA PRO A 41 7.53 -4.01 11.31
C PRO A 41 6.42 -3.02 10.97
N VAL A 42 5.79 -2.41 11.99
CA VAL A 42 4.70 -1.45 11.78
C VAL A 42 5.19 -0.20 11.06
N VAL A 43 6.31 0.38 11.53
CA VAL A 43 6.89 1.58 10.92
C VAL A 43 7.34 1.30 9.49
N LEU A 44 7.99 0.16 9.24
CA LEU A 44 8.38 -0.22 7.88
C LEU A 44 7.19 -0.51 6.97
N ALA A 45 6.12 -1.12 7.47
CA ALA A 45 4.93 -1.38 6.69
C ALA A 45 4.27 -0.06 6.25
N VAL A 46 4.08 0.89 7.17
CA VAL A 46 3.52 2.20 6.87
C VAL A 46 4.42 2.98 5.90
N GLY A 47 5.74 3.00 6.16
CA GLY A 47 6.71 3.65 5.29
C GLY A 47 6.73 3.05 3.88
N TYR A 48 6.65 1.72 3.76
CA TYR A 48 6.56 1.02 2.49
C TYR A 48 5.28 1.38 1.74
N THR A 49 4.12 1.34 2.40
CA THR A 49 2.85 1.74 1.78
C THR A 49 2.87 3.20 1.33
N LEU A 50 3.46 4.10 2.11
CA LEU A 50 3.54 5.51 1.76
C LEU A 50 4.48 5.75 0.56
N LEU A 51 5.62 5.05 0.54
CA LEU A 51 6.59 5.12 -0.55
C LEU A 51 6.03 4.48 -1.83
N ASP A 52 5.33 3.36 -1.72
CA ASP A 52 4.65 2.69 -2.83
C ASP A 52 3.52 3.55 -3.41
N ALA A 53 2.75 4.22 -2.55
CA ALA A 53 1.75 5.19 -2.99
C ALA A 53 2.38 6.37 -3.73
N TRP A 54 3.48 6.92 -3.19
CA TRP A 54 4.21 8.04 -3.80
C TRP A 54 4.79 7.67 -5.18
N ILE A 55 5.40 6.48 -5.31
CA ILE A 55 5.94 6.00 -6.60
C ILE A 55 4.83 5.78 -7.64
N LYS A 56 3.64 5.36 -7.22
CA LYS A 56 2.51 5.09 -8.12
C LYS A 56 1.68 6.31 -8.47
N GLU A 57 1.91 7.45 -7.81
CA GLU A 57 1.17 8.68 -8.07
C GLU A 57 1.39 9.23 -9.48
N ASP A 58 2.50 8.86 -10.13
CA ASP A 58 2.80 9.17 -11.53
C ASP A 58 2.05 8.29 -12.56
N ASP A 59 1.37 7.22 -12.13
CA ASP A 59 0.77 6.20 -12.99
C ASP A 59 -0.78 6.28 -13.03
N GLN A 60 -1.32 7.51 -12.89
CA GLN A 60 -2.75 7.79 -13.01
C GLN A 60 -3.09 8.31 -14.43
N PRO A 61 -3.62 7.48 -15.35
CA PRO A 61 -4.43 7.98 -16.44
C PRO A 61 -5.69 8.64 -15.85
N THR A 62 -5.76 9.95 -16.00
CA THR A 62 -7.02 10.70 -15.90
C THR A 62 -7.98 10.18 -16.97
N ALA A 63 -8.81 9.20 -16.61
CA ALA A 63 -9.99 8.76 -17.36
C ALA A 63 -10.88 8.00 -16.38
N ALA A 64 -11.92 8.58 -15.80
CA ALA A 64 -13.12 8.94 -16.53
C ALA A 64 -13.88 10.05 -15.79
N ALA A 65 -13.56 11.30 -16.12
CA ALA A 65 -14.49 12.41 -16.02
C ALA A 65 -15.16 12.60 -17.38
N VAL A 66 -15.95 11.62 -17.86
CA VAL A 66 -16.82 11.82 -19.04
C VAL A 66 -18.04 10.92 -18.93
N GLU A 67 -19.04 11.30 -18.14
CA GLU A 67 -20.42 10.82 -18.35
C GLU A 67 -21.45 11.82 -17.76
N ALA A 68 -21.67 12.91 -18.49
CA ALA A 68 -22.96 13.59 -18.66
C ALA A 68 -22.82 14.54 -19.87
N PRO A 69 -23.67 14.43 -20.91
CA PRO A 69 -25.08 14.78 -20.77
C PRO A 69 -26.03 13.75 -21.41
N LYS A 70 -27.05 13.33 -20.66
CA LYS A 70 -28.20 12.62 -21.19
C LYS A 70 -29.08 13.62 -21.94
N ALA A 71 -29.04 13.55 -23.27
CA ALA A 71 -30.08 14.12 -24.13
C ALA A 71 -31.23 13.12 -24.20
N GLU A 72 -32.36 13.46 -23.59
CA GLU A 72 -33.71 13.06 -24.00
C GLU A 72 -34.62 14.28 -23.86
#